data_AF-A0A969FDY7-F1
#
_entry.id   AF-A0A969FDY7-F1
#
_cell.length_a   1.000
_cell.length_b   1.000
_cell.length_c   1.000
_cell.angle_alpha   90.00
_cell.angle_beta   90.00
_cell.angle_gamma   90.00
#
_symmetry.space_group_name_H-M   'P 1'
#
loop_
_entity.id
_entity.type
_entity.pdbx_description
1 polymer ?
#
loop_
_entity_poly.entity_id
_entity_poly.type
_entity_poly.pdbx_seq_one_letter_code
_entity_poly.pdbx_strand_id
1 'polypeptide(L)'
;MQQTALLCLIFASLIVTGCGGTPPPIASPTCYETANLSDESGLYPIRQNNQVGFINRSGHIVIEPQFDEACGFSEGLSLAAANGKWGYIDRTGEFVIQPQYDYAEHF
;
A
#
# COMPACT_ATOMS: atom_id res chain seq x y z
N MET A 1 -33.39 -8.97 -40.41
CA MET A 1 -32.96 -8.84 -39.01
C MET A 1 -31.70 -9.67 -38.87
N GLN A 2 -30.57 -8.99 -38.63
CA GLN A 2 -29.21 -9.46 -38.88
C GLN A 2 -28.85 -10.78 -38.17
N GLN A 3 -28.36 -11.73 -38.97
CA GLN A 3 -27.39 -12.74 -38.57
C GLN A 3 -26.02 -12.06 -38.50
N THR A 4 -25.33 -12.14 -37.36
CA THR A 4 -23.85 -12.30 -37.29
C THR A 4 -23.43 -12.57 -35.84
N ALA A 5 -23.42 -13.84 -35.47
CA ALA A 5 -22.67 -14.34 -34.32
C ALA A 5 -21.43 -15.06 -34.86
N LEU A 6 -20.33 -14.31 -35.05
CA LEU A 6 -18.99 -14.86 -35.19
C LEU A 6 -17.93 -13.73 -35.09
N LEU A 7 -16.83 -14.01 -34.39
CA LEU A 7 -15.58 -13.24 -34.32
C LEU A 7 -15.55 -11.93 -33.49
N CYS A 8 -15.25 -12.07 -32.20
CA CYS A 8 -14.38 -11.12 -31.49
C CYS A 8 -13.25 -11.88 -30.79
N LEU A 9 -12.50 -12.67 -31.58
CA LEU A 9 -11.09 -12.93 -31.29
C LEU A 9 -10.30 -11.84 -32.01
N ILE A 10 -10.03 -10.75 -31.32
CA ILE A 10 -8.99 -9.80 -31.72
C ILE A 10 -8.19 -9.41 -30.48
N PHE A 11 -6.93 -9.82 -30.56
CA PHE A 11 -5.80 -9.41 -29.75
C PHE A 11 -5.83 -7.91 -29.43
N ALA A 12 -5.84 -7.58 -28.14
CA ALA A 12 -5.25 -6.35 -27.67
C ALA A 12 -4.11 -6.74 -26.72
N SER A 13 -2.93 -6.91 -27.31
CA SER A 13 -1.67 -6.77 -26.62
C SER A 13 -1.64 -5.39 -25.94
N LEU A 14 -1.96 -5.32 -24.65
CA LEU A 14 -1.32 -4.35 -23.78
C LEU A 14 -0.33 -5.11 -22.91
N ILE A 15 0.89 -5.18 -23.42
CA ILE A 15 2.08 -4.89 -22.62
C ILE A 15 1.68 -3.81 -21.60
N VAL A 16 1.48 -4.20 -20.34
CA VAL A 16 1.60 -3.24 -19.25
C VAL A 16 3.07 -2.90 -19.24
N THR A 17 3.31 -1.73 -19.82
CA THR A 17 4.53 -0.97 -19.88
C THR A 17 5.30 -1.09 -18.57
N GLY A 18 6.56 -1.49 -18.69
CA GLY A 18 7.61 -1.57 -17.68
C GLY A 18 7.27 -1.28 -16.22
N CYS A 19 7.62 -2.22 -15.33
CA CYS A 19 8.13 -1.89 -14.01
C CYS A 19 9.42 -1.06 -14.20
N GLY A 20 9.25 0.22 -14.45
CA GLY A 20 10.31 1.19 -14.68
C GLY A 20 10.03 2.46 -13.88
N GLY A 21 9.66 2.31 -12.61
CA GLY A 21 9.73 3.40 -11.66
C GLY A 21 11.20 3.67 -11.37
N THR A 22 11.85 4.54 -12.14
CA THR A 22 13.09 5.16 -11.67
C THR A 22 12.76 5.82 -10.34
N PRO A 23 13.40 5.42 -9.22
CA PRO A 23 13.12 6.04 -7.94
C PRO A 23 13.41 7.54 -8.09
N PRO A 24 12.51 8.43 -7.65
CA PRO A 24 12.83 9.85 -7.62
C PRO A 24 14.13 10.02 -6.81
N PRO A 25 15.09 10.83 -7.30
CA PRO A 25 16.18 11.22 -6.45
C PRO A 25 15.57 11.99 -5.26
N ILE A 26 16.20 11.90 -4.09
CA ILE A 26 15.88 12.54 -2.79
C ILE A 26 14.73 11.95 -1.95
N ALA A 27 15.08 10.87 -1.23
CA ALA A 27 14.72 10.51 0.15
C ALA A 27 13.24 10.56 0.57
N SER A 28 12.46 9.53 0.22
CA SER A 28 11.39 9.04 1.10
C SER A 28 11.81 7.67 1.64
N PRO A 29 11.50 7.31 2.89
CA PRO A 29 11.67 5.94 3.38
C PRO A 29 10.73 5.10 2.54
N THR A 30 11.31 4.36 1.60
CA THR A 30 10.51 3.56 0.70
C THR A 30 10.04 2.34 1.50
N CYS A 31 8.79 2.39 1.97
CA CYS A 31 8.09 1.33 2.70
C CYS A 31 7.83 0.08 1.83
N TYR A 32 8.80 -0.36 1.01
CA TYR A 32 8.71 -1.59 0.23
C TYR A 32 9.28 -2.80 0.98
N GLU A 33 9.37 -2.78 2.31
CA GLU A 33 9.78 -4.01 2.98
C GLU A 33 8.73 -5.10 2.73
N THR A 34 9.14 -6.07 1.92
CA THR A 34 8.46 -7.34 1.64
C THR A 34 7.82 -7.84 2.92
N ALA A 35 6.52 -8.15 2.89
CA ALA A 35 5.80 -8.74 4.02
C ALA A 35 6.66 -9.84 4.67
N ASN A 36 7.31 -9.53 5.78
CA ASN A 36 8.11 -10.50 6.48
C ASN A 36 7.08 -11.45 7.11
N LEU A 37 7.05 -12.69 6.63
CA LEU A 37 6.09 -13.69 7.12
C LEU A 37 6.29 -14.01 8.61
N SER A 38 7.39 -13.53 9.21
CA SER A 38 7.70 -13.53 10.63
C SER A 38 7.07 -12.38 11.42
N ASP A 39 6.38 -11.43 10.78
CA ASP A 39 5.73 -10.32 11.49
C ASP A 39 4.62 -10.87 12.40
N GLU A 40 4.88 -10.82 13.70
CA GLU A 40 3.91 -11.18 14.75
C GLU A 40 2.73 -10.21 14.81
N SER A 41 2.82 -9.08 14.09
CA SER A 41 1.69 -8.15 13.93
C SER A 41 0.52 -8.79 13.19
N GLY A 42 0.79 -9.70 12.26
CA GLY A 42 -0.22 -10.36 11.43
C GLY A 42 -1.00 -9.42 10.51
N LEU A 43 -0.53 -8.17 10.33
CA LEU A 43 -1.11 -7.15 9.46
C LEU A 43 -0.16 -6.81 8.31
N TYR A 44 -0.67 -6.86 7.09
CA TYR A 44 0.10 -6.63 5.87
C TYR A 44 -0.47 -5.45 5.09
N PRO A 45 0.38 -4.52 4.63
CA PRO A 45 -0.08 -3.37 3.88
C PRO A 45 -0.62 -3.80 2.51
N ILE A 46 -1.73 -3.19 2.11
CA ILE A 46 -2.31 -3.30 0.77
C ILE A 46 -2.51 -1.91 0.19
N ARG A 47 -2.40 -1.77 -1.13
CA ARG A 47 -2.71 -0.52 -1.83
C ARG A 47 -3.94 -0.67 -2.69
N GLN A 48 -4.92 0.22 -2.49
CA GLN A 48 -6.13 0.34 -3.32
C GLN A 48 -6.41 1.81 -3.57
N ASN A 49 -6.77 2.16 -4.82
CA ASN A 49 -7.12 3.54 -5.19
C ASN A 49 -6.09 4.60 -4.74
N ASN A 50 -4.80 4.26 -4.84
CA ASN A 50 -3.67 5.09 -4.40
C ASN A 50 -3.55 5.30 -2.88
N GLN A 51 -4.34 4.62 -2.06
CA GLN A 51 -4.27 4.66 -0.60
C GLN A 51 -3.80 3.32 -0.04
N VAL A 52 -3.15 3.36 1.13
CA VAL A 52 -2.67 2.18 1.86
C VAL A 52 -3.62 1.86 3.00
N GLY A 53 -3.93 0.58 3.14
CA GLY A 53 -4.66 -0.03 4.25
C GLY A 53 -3.96 -1.32 4.68
N PHE A 54 -4.59 -2.10 5.55
CA PHE A 54 -3.99 -3.33 6.09
C PHE A 54 -4.97 -4.50 6.08
N ILE A 55 -4.46 -5.66 5.68
CA ILE A 55 -5.19 -6.95 5.76
C ILE A 55 -4.55 -7.86 6.80
N ASN A 56 -5.32 -8.79 7.34
CA ASN A 56 -4.77 -9.88 8.14
C ASN A 56 -4.30 -11.06 7.27
N ARG A 57 -3.67 -12.07 7.91
CA ARG A 57 -3.26 -13.34 7.25
C ARG A 57 -4.38 -14.08 6.51
N SER A 58 -5.64 -13.86 6.89
CA SER A 58 -6.80 -14.47 6.21
C SER A 58 -7.27 -13.68 4.99
N GLY A 59 -6.64 -12.54 4.69
CA GLY A 59 -7.01 -11.67 3.58
C GLY A 59 -8.15 -10.69 3.88
N HIS A 60 -8.62 -10.62 5.12
CA HIS A 60 -9.65 -9.65 5.51
C HIS A 60 -9.02 -8.28 5.77
N ILE A 61 -9.68 -7.22 5.29
CA ILE A 61 -9.32 -5.83 5.60
C ILE A 61 -9.57 -5.60 7.08
N VAL A 62 -8.53 -5.13 7.77
CA VAL A 62 -8.56 -4.73 9.19
C VAL A 62 -8.54 -3.21 9.31
N ILE A 63 -7.73 -2.57 8.46
CA ILE A 63 -7.68 -1.11 8.35
C ILE A 63 -7.97 -0.76 6.90
N GLU A 64 -9.05 -0.03 6.66
CA GLU A 64 -9.44 0.40 5.33
C GLU A 64 -8.33 1.26 4.68
N PRO A 65 -8.14 1.17 3.35
CA PRO A 65 -7.24 2.06 2.62
C PRO A 65 -7.59 3.52 2.87
N GLN A 66 -6.73 4.23 3.61
CA GLN A 66 -6.97 5.63 3.99
C GLN A 66 -5.69 6.46 4.08
N PHE A 67 -4.52 5.83 4.14
CA PHE A 67 -3.23 6.52 4.24
C PHE A 67 -2.64 6.77 2.86
N ASP A 68 -1.87 7.84 2.70
CA ASP A 68 -1.15 8.10 1.45
C ASP A 68 -0.05 7.04 1.24
N GLU A 69 0.66 6.75 2.34
CA GLU A 69 1.69 5.73 2.47
C GLU A 69 1.62 5.11 3.86
N ALA A 70 1.98 3.84 3.99
CA ALA A 70 2.21 3.21 5.29
C ALA A 70 3.20 2.05 5.17
N CYS A 71 3.94 1.82 6.25
CA CYS A 71 4.92 0.75 6.40
C CYS A 71 4.33 -0.46 7.15
N GLY A 72 5.09 -1.56 7.20
CA GLY A 72 4.74 -2.72 8.03
C GLY A 72 4.67 -2.37 9.53
N PHE A 73 3.96 -3.20 10.30
CA PHE A 73 3.88 -3.04 11.74
C PHE A 73 5.11 -3.64 12.43
N SER A 74 5.77 -2.84 13.26
CA SER A 74 6.87 -3.24 14.14
C SER A 74 6.52 -2.82 15.57
N GLU A 75 6.72 -3.72 16.54
CA GLU A 75 6.40 -3.46 17.96
C GLU A 75 4.98 -2.92 18.25
N GLY A 76 4.02 -3.20 17.36
CA GLY A 76 2.63 -2.73 17.50
C GLY A 76 2.34 -1.36 16.90
N LEU A 77 3.34 -0.68 16.34
CA LEU A 77 3.20 0.58 15.63
C LEU A 77 3.52 0.42 14.14
N SER A 78 2.93 1.27 13.31
CA SER A 78 3.27 1.40 11.90
C SER A 78 3.48 2.88 11.58
N LEU A 79 4.48 3.15 10.75
CA LEU A 79 4.69 4.48 10.19
C LEU A 79 3.67 4.71 9.07
N ALA A 80 2.89 5.79 9.15
CA ALA A 80 1.87 6.11 8.17
C ALA A 80 1.87 7.61 7.82
N ALA A 81 1.58 7.91 6.56
CA ALA A 81 1.47 9.26 6.03
C ALA A 81 0.03 9.65 5.75
N ALA A 82 -0.31 10.88 6.10
CA ALA A 82 -1.56 11.53 5.72
C ALA A 82 -1.31 13.00 5.36
N ASN A 83 -1.87 13.44 4.23
CA ASN A 83 -1.64 14.76 3.66
C ASN A 83 -0.15 15.09 3.48
N GLY A 84 0.65 14.09 3.10
CA GLY A 84 2.10 14.24 2.91
C GLY A 84 2.92 14.46 4.19
N LYS A 85 2.35 14.22 5.37
CA LYS A 85 3.06 14.25 6.66
C LYS A 85 3.05 12.88 7.30
N TRP A 86 4.14 12.52 7.96
CA TRP A 86 4.34 11.25 8.65
C TRP A 86 3.96 11.32 10.11
N GLY A 87 3.35 10.24 10.58
CA GLY A 87 3.02 9.95 11.97
C GLY A 87 3.07 8.44 12.23
N TYR A 88 2.64 8.02 13.41
CA TYR A 88 2.60 6.61 13.80
C TYR A 88 1.18 6.20 14.14
N ILE A 89 0.75 5.08 13.57
CA ILE A 89 -0.55 4.45 13.85
C ILE A 89 -0.38 3.18 14.69
N ASP A 90 -1.39 2.86 15.47
CA ASP A 90 -1.52 1.55 16.10
C ASP A 90 -2.23 0.54 15.19
N ARG A 91 -2.44 -0.68 15.71
CA ARG A 91 -3.09 -1.79 14.97
C ARG A 91 -4.58 -1.58 14.69
N THR A 92 -5.20 -0.55 15.25
CA THR A 92 -6.57 -0.14 14.92
C THR A 92 -6.60 0.84 13.75
N GLY A 93 -5.45 1.41 13.38
CA GLY A 93 -5.32 2.45 12.38
C GLY A 93 -5.43 3.86 12.94
N GLU A 94 -5.50 4.02 14.27
CA GLU A 94 -5.52 5.32 14.91
C GLU A 94 -4.11 5.89 15.08
N PHE A 95 -3.94 7.18 14.80
CA PHE A 95 -2.66 7.87 15.00
C PHE A 95 -2.36 8.03 16.50
N VAL A 96 -1.36 7.29 16.97
CA VAL A 96 -0.74 7.46 18.29
C VAL A 96 0.17 8.70 18.28
N ILE A 97 0.85 8.94 17.16
CA ILE A 97 1.60 10.17 16.90
C ILE A 97 1.01 10.82 15.66
N GLN A 98 0.43 12.00 15.84
CA GLN A 98 -0.23 12.73 14.77
C GLN A 98 0.75 13.06 13.64
N PRO A 99 0.29 12.99 12.37
CA PRO A 99 1.11 13.26 11.21
C PRO A 99 1.53 14.73 11.19
N GLN A 100 2.82 14.98 11.43
CA GLN A 100 3.37 16.34 11.51
C GLN A 100 4.81 16.44 10.98
N TYR A 101 5.44 15.32 10.67
CA TYR A 101 6.84 15.27 10.24
C TYR A 101 6.94 15.16 8.72
N ASP A 102 7.85 15.92 8.11
CA ASP A 102 8.17 15.81 6.68
C ASP A 102 8.95 14.52 6.37
N TYR A 103 9.69 14.01 7.35
CA TYR A 103 10.49 12.80 7.25
C TYR A 103 10.36 12.00 8.55
N ALA A 104 10.25 10.68 8.43
CA ALA A 104 10.25 9.75 9.55
C ALA A 104 10.86 8.43 9.07
N GLU A 105 11.55 7.70 9.94
CA GLU A 105 12.14 6.41 9.59
C GLU A 105 11.33 5.27 10.22
N HIS A 106 11.23 4.15 9.49
CA HIS A 106 10.68 2.90 9.98
C HIS A 106 11.81 2.05 10.57
N PHE A 107 11.54 1.30 11.64
CA PHE A 107 12.53 0.55 12.43
C PHE A 107 12.18 -0.94 12.54
#